data_AF-A0AAE4WJ03-F1
#
_entry.id   AF-A0AAE4WJ03-F1
#
_cell.length_a   1.000
_cell.length_b   1.000
_cell.length_c   1.000
_cell.angle_alpha   90.00
_cell.angle_beta   90.00
_cell.angle_gamma   90.00
#
_symmetry.space_group_name_H-M   'P 1'
#
loop_
_entity.id
_entity.type
_entity.pdbx_description
1 polymer ?
#
loop_
_entity_poly.entity_id
_entity_poly.type
_entity_poly.pdbx_seq_one_letter_code
_entity_poly.pdbx_strand_id
1 'polypeptide(L)' 'MIDATLTSLFERPLSARARGFLRKLKIHGGQLIVRDGPDRLLADDCRACGYVLIREDQRTVLLTGLGQAYLDRLMRAN' A
#
# COMPACT_ATOMS: atom_id res chain seq x y z
N MET A 1 -10.81 10.77 -21.28
CA MET A 1 -10.80 9.31 -21.44
C MET A 1 -9.88 8.76 -20.36
N ILE A 2 -10.42 8.22 -19.26
CA ILE A 2 -9.60 7.73 -18.14
C ILE A 2 -9.19 6.30 -18.48
N ASP A 3 -7.88 6.08 -18.58
CA ASP A 3 -7.17 4.84 -18.94
C ASP A 3 -7.82 3.59 -18.32
N ALA A 4 -8.42 2.74 -19.15
CA ALA A 4 -8.98 1.44 -18.74
C ALA A 4 -7.89 0.48 -18.20
N THR A 5 -6.66 0.65 -18.67
CA THR A 5 -5.39 0.04 -18.22
C THR A 5 -5.07 0.31 -16.74
N LEU A 6 -5.33 1.51 -16.22
CA LEU A 6 -5.14 1.81 -14.79
C LEU A 6 -6.11 1.03 -13.89
N THR A 7 -7.23 0.58 -14.43
CA THR A 7 -8.23 -0.21 -13.67
C THR A 7 -7.81 -1.68 -13.55
N SER A 8 -7.08 -2.21 -14.54
CA SER A 8 -6.48 -3.55 -14.50
C SER A 8 -5.29 -3.67 -13.54
N LEU A 9 -4.49 -2.60 -13.37
CA LEU A 9 -3.36 -2.61 -12.41
C LEU A 9 -3.78 -2.76 -10.93
N PHE A 10 -5.04 -2.51 -10.59
CA PHE A 10 -5.59 -2.69 -9.24
C PHE A 10 -6.51 -3.92 -9.14
N GLU A 11 -6.30 -4.92 -10.00
CA GLU A 11 -7.04 -6.21 -10.02
C GLU A 11 -7.10 -6.94 -8.68
N ARG A 12 -6.23 -6.59 -7.72
CA ARG A 12 -6.30 -7.08 -6.35
C ARG A 12 -6.77 -5.97 -5.40
N PRO A 13 -8.09 -5.87 -5.15
CA PRO A 13 -8.60 -4.92 -4.19
C PRO A 13 -8.07 -5.24 -2.80
N LEU A 14 -7.41 -4.28 -2.17
CA LEU A 14 -7.01 -4.39 -0.78
C LEU A 14 -8.21 -4.39 0.17
N SER A 15 -8.10 -5.17 1.24
CA SER A 15 -9.04 -5.11 2.35
C SER A 15 -9.12 -3.69 2.93
N ALA A 16 -10.23 -3.34 3.60
CA ALA A 16 -10.36 -2.04 4.24
C ALA A 16 -9.24 -1.77 5.27
N ARG A 17 -8.80 -2.82 5.98
CA ARG A 17 -7.67 -2.76 6.92
C ARG A 17 -6.34 -2.48 6.21
N ALA A 18 -6.05 -3.15 5.10
CA ALA A 18 -4.83 -2.92 4.33
C ALA A 18 -4.81 -1.52 3.69
N ARG A 19 -5.96 -1.01 3.21
CA ARG A 19 -6.10 0.39 2.78
C ARG A 19 -5.82 1.36 3.94
N GLY A 20 -6.31 1.07 5.14
CA GLY A 20 -6.01 1.82 6.35
C GLY A 20 -4.52 1.85 6.67
N PHE A 21 -3.84 0.70 6.56
CA PHE A 21 -2.40 0.59 6.73
C PHE A 21 -1.62 1.44 5.71
N LEU A 22 -1.97 1.39 4.42
CA LEU A 22 -1.33 2.24 3.40
C LEU A 22 -1.51 3.74 3.70
N ARG A 23 -2.70 4.16 4.15
CA ARG A 23 -2.95 5.54 4.57
C ARG A 23 -2.06 5.94 5.75
N LYS A 24 -1.94 5.07 6.76
CA LYS A 24 -1.00 5.27 7.89
C LYS A 24 0.42 5.44 7.39
N LEU A 25 0.90 4.56 6.51
CA LEU A 25 2.24 4.64 5.92
C LEU A 25 2.47 5.97 5.18
N LYS A 26 1.51 6.44 4.38
CA LYS A 26 1.58 7.75 3.71
C LYS A 26 1.65 8.92 4.71
N ILE A 27 0.85 8.89 5.78
CA ILE A 27 0.87 9.90 6.86
C ILE A 27 2.25 9.96 7.53
N HIS A 28 2.93 8.82 7.68
CA HIS A 28 4.29 8.74 8.21
C HIS A 28 5.39 9.04 7.18
N GLY A 29 5.07 9.71 6.08
CA GLY A 29 6.06 10.09 5.06
C GLY A 29 6.45 8.97 4.11
N GLY A 30 5.67 7.89 4.04
CA GLY A 30 5.91 6.76 3.13
C GLY A 30 6.88 5.71 3.67
N GLN A 31 7.30 5.81 4.92
CA GLN A 31 8.17 4.83 5.57
C GLN A 31 7.70 4.53 7.00
N LEU A 32 7.69 3.26 7.38
CA LEU A 32 7.35 2.84 8.75
C LEU A 32 8.13 1.60 9.16
N ILE A 33 8.56 1.57 10.43
CA ILE A 33 9.12 0.35 11.03
C ILE A 33 7.95 -0.46 11.58
N VAL A 34 7.66 -1.58 10.95
CA VAL A 34 6.62 -2.54 11.36
C VAL A 34 7.30 -3.66 12.15
N ARG A 35 6.81 -3.89 13.37
CA ARG A 35 7.19 -5.03 14.21
C ARG A 35 6.28 -6.22 13.91
N ASP A 36 6.66 -7.40 14.38
CA ASP A 36 5.81 -8.59 14.29
C ASP A 36 4.43 -8.34 14.92
N GLY A 37 3.37 -8.83 14.26
CA GLY A 37 1.99 -8.62 14.69
C GLY A 37 1.03 -8.34 13.53
N PRO A 38 -0.18 -7.82 13.81
CA PRO A 38 -1.22 -7.60 12.80
C PRO A 38 -0.80 -6.66 11.67
N ASP A 39 -0.03 -5.61 11.97
CA ASP A 39 0.49 -4.67 10.97
C ASP A 39 1.45 -5.35 9.97
N ARG A 40 2.13 -6.43 10.38
CA ARG A 40 3.01 -7.21 9.50
C ARG A 40 2.21 -7.95 8.43
N LEU A 41 1.12 -8.61 8.81
CA LEU A 41 0.23 -9.28 7.86
C LEU A 41 -0.33 -8.29 6.83
N LEU A 42 -0.70 -7.09 7.27
CA LEU A 42 -1.17 -6.02 6.38
C LEU A 42 -0.06 -5.52 5.45
N ALA A 43 1.18 -5.42 5.93
CA ALA A 43 2.33 -5.07 5.11
C ALA A 43 2.62 -6.14 4.05
N ASP A 44 2.52 -7.43 4.40
CA ASP A 44 2.70 -8.54 3.47
C ASP A 44 1.59 -8.59 2.41
N ASP A 45 0.32 -8.33 2.78
CA ASP A 45 -0.79 -8.18 1.82
C ASP A 45 -0.54 -7.03 0.83
N CYS A 46 -0.09 -5.89 1.34
CA CYS A 46 0.24 -4.73 0.51
C CYS A 46 1.45 -5.01 -0.41
N ARG A 47 2.42 -5.79 0.07
CA ARG A 47 3.60 -6.21 -0.69
C ARG A 47 3.22 -7.18 -1.81
N ALA A 48 2.33 -8.13 -1.53
CA ALA A 48 1.82 -9.08 -2.53
C ALA A 48 1.12 -8.38 -3.72
N CYS A 49 0.68 -7.15 -3.52
CA CYS A 49 0.08 -6.29 -4.55
C CYS A 49 1.05 -5.23 -5.10
N GLY A 50 2.32 -5.21 -4.67
CA GLY A 50 3.34 -4.26 -5.13
C GLY A 50 3.23 -2.83 -4.58
N TYR A 51 2.31 -2.58 -3.63
CA TYR A 51 2.10 -1.24 -3.08
C TYR A 51 3.14 -0.82 -2.04
N VAL A 52 3.80 -1.79 -1.42
CA VAL A 52 4.91 -1.54 -0.49
C VAL A 52 6.09 -2.44 -0.78
N LEU A 53 7.27 -2.01 -0.34
CA LEU A 53 8.50 -2.78 -0.31
C LEU A 53 8.91 -2.99 1.13
N ILE A 54 9.24 -4.23 1.50
CA ILE A 54 9.82 -4.56 2.80
C ILE A 54 11.32 -4.69 2.58
N ARG A 55 12.12 -3.92 3.32
CA ARG A 55 13.58 -3.97 3.22
C ARG A 55 14.14 -5.28 3.78
N GLU A 56 15.42 -5.50 3.53
CA GLU A 56 16.16 -6.68 3.98
C GLU A 56 16.14 -6.87 5.50
N ASP A 57 16.01 -5.79 6.26
CA ASP A 57 15.84 -5.81 7.72
C ASP A 57 14.51 -6.43 8.20
N GLN A 58 13.63 -6.80 7.26
CA GLN A 58 12.30 -7.38 7.48
C GLN A 58 11.38 -6.50 8.34
N ARG A 59 11.69 -5.22 8.54
CA ARG A 59 10.92 -4.33 9.45
C ARG A 59 10.57 -3.02 8.79
N THR A 60 11.48 -2.50 7.96
CA THR A 60 11.26 -1.24 7.28
C THR A 60 10.36 -1.46 6.07
N VAL A 61 9.17 -0.89 6.13
CA VAL A 61 8.19 -0.87 5.04
C VAL A 61 8.25 0.48 4.36
N LEU A 62 8.37 0.47 3.03
CA LEU A 62 8.41 1.64 2.18
C LEU A 62 7.22 1.66 1.24
N LEU A 63 6.61 2.82 1.05
CA LEU A 63 5.57 3.05 0.06
C LEU A 63 6.19 3.11 -1.34
N THR A 64 5.66 2.33 -2.28
CA THR A 64 6.11 2.36 -3.67
C THR A 64 5.36 3.45 -4.46
N GLY A 65 5.85 3.78 -5.66
CA GLY A 65 5.12 4.65 -6.59
C GLY A 65 3.74 4.10 -6.95
N LEU A 66 3.59 2.78 -7.06
CA LEU A 66 2.31 2.13 -7.30
C LEU A 66 1.35 2.30 -6.11
N GLY A 67 1.86 2.12 -4.89
CA GLY A 67 1.08 2.34 -3.66
C GLY A 67 0.64 3.79 -3.49
N GLN A 68 1.50 4.74 -3.87
CA GLN A 68 1.17 6.16 -3.89
C GLN A 68 0.05 6.46 -4.90
N ALA A 69 0.19 5.98 -6.15
CA ALA A 69 -0.83 6.16 -7.19
C ALA A 69 -2.17 5.52 -6.80
N TYR A 70 -2.14 4.36 -6.15
CA TYR A 70 -3.33 3.71 -5.59
C TYR A 70 -4.05 4.59 -4.57
N LEU A 71 -3.30 5.14 -3.60
CA LEU A 71 -3.87 6.02 -2.57
C LEU A 71 -4.42 7.31 -3.17
N ASP A 72 -3.73 7.91 -4.14
CA ASP A 72 -4.18 9.13 -4.81
C ASP A 72 -5.48 8.89 -5.58
N ARG A 73 -5.64 7.73 -6.23
CA ARG A 73 -6.92 7.33 -6.85
C ARG A 73 -8.01 7.13 -5.80
N LEU A 74 -7.71 6.45 -4.70
CA LEU A 74 -8.65 6.18 -3.61
C LEU A 74 -9.17 7.49 -2.98
N MET A 75 -8.31 8.51 -2.87
CA MET A 75 -8.66 9.83 -2.33
C MET A 75 -9.46 10.69 -3.30
N ARG A 76 -9.36 10.46 -4.62
CA ARG A 76 -10.17 11.16 -5.64
C ARG A 76 -11.53 10.53 -5.87
N ALA A 77 -11.68 9.24 -5.56
CA ALA A 77 -12.90 8.46 -5.75
C ALA A 77 -13.86 8.52 -4.54
N ASN A 78 -13.55 9.32 -3.53
CA ASN A 78 -14.33 9.55 -2.32
C ASN A 78 -14.58 11.04 -2.15
#